data_AF-A0A420VCU1-F1
#
_entry.id   AF-A0A420VCU1-F1
#
_cell.length_a   1.000
_cell.length_b   1.000
_cell.length_c   1.000
_cell.angle_alpha   90.00
_cell.angle_beta   90.00
_cell.angle_gamma   90.00
#
_symmetry.space_group_name_H-M   'P 1'
#
loop_
_entity.id
_entity.type
_entity.pdbx_description
1 polymer ?
#
loop_
_entity_poly.entity_id
_entity_poly.type
_entity_poly.pdbx_seq_one_letter_code
_entity_poly.pdbx_strand_id
1 'polypeptide(L)'
;MKINKVEIGEHSIHLYVEMPVKPHRCPRCGAEVRKIHDYRIQKIRHLKWFERPTVIFYRKRRYVCQACGKRFAEENPFVERYQRFSKEWNQAVNVRSIHAKTFKDLAFQFGASVSTVIRRFDAVAKKELQGHPELPKVIAIDE
;
A
#
# COMPACT_ATOMS: atom_id res chain seq x y z
N MET A 1 13.32 7.45 -5.24
CA MET A 1 12.31 7.11 -6.25
C MET A 1 12.47 8.09 -7.39
N LYS A 2 12.43 7.64 -8.65
CA LYS A 2 12.50 8.49 -9.85
C LYS A 2 11.15 8.43 -10.56
N ILE A 3 10.60 9.59 -10.90
CA ILE A 3 9.41 9.70 -11.75
C ILE A 3 9.92 9.83 -13.19
N ASN A 4 9.58 8.85 -14.03
CA ASN A 4 10.03 8.81 -15.42
C ASN A 4 9.06 9.54 -16.33
N LYS A 5 7.76 9.47 -16.04
CA LYS A 5 6.70 10.08 -16.85
C LYS A 5 5.50 10.40 -15.97
N VAL A 6 4.84 11.51 -16.27
CA VAL A 6 3.54 11.88 -15.71
C VAL A 6 2.60 12.09 -16.88
N GLU A 7 1.49 11.37 -16.91
CA GLU A 7 0.40 11.59 -17.87
C GLU A 7 -0.81 12.11 -17.11
N ILE A 8 -1.24 13.31 -17.47
CA ILE A 8 -2.43 13.93 -16.89
C ILE A 8 -3.56 13.71 -17.90
N GLY A 9 -4.43 12.76 -17.60
CA GLY A 9 -5.67 12.56 -18.33
C GLY A 9 -6.76 13.50 -17.82
N GLU A 10 -7.88 13.52 -18.53
CA GLU A 10 -9.04 14.34 -18.19
C GLU A 10 -9.61 14.01 -16.80
N HIS A 11 -9.62 12.72 -16.43
CA HIS A 11 -10.20 12.23 -15.19
C HIS A 11 -9.23 11.43 -14.30
N SER A 12 -7.98 11.25 -14.69
CA SER A 12 -6.99 10.52 -13.89
C SER A 12 -5.57 11.02 -14.11
N ILE A 13 -4.72 10.81 -13.11
CA ILE A 13 -3.29 11.09 -13.20
C ILE A 13 -2.54 9.77 -13.15
N HIS A 14 -1.68 9.53 -14.15
CA HIS A 14 -0.86 8.34 -14.23
C HIS A 14 0.62 8.70 -14.00
N LEU A 15 1.20 8.11 -12.97
CA LEU A 15 2.60 8.32 -12.59
C LEU A 15 3.41 7.07 -12.93
N TYR A 16 4.40 7.20 -13.80
CA TYR A 16 5.31 6.10 -14.11
C TYR A 16 6.58 6.26 -13.27
N VAL A 17 6.76 5.34 -12.34
CA VAL A 17 7.82 5.45 -11.33
C VAL A 17 8.75 4.24 -11.38
N GLU A 18 10.01 4.50 -11.07
CA GLU A 18 11.05 3.49 -10.95
C GLU A 18 11.93 3.81 -9.73
N MET A 19 12.44 2.79 -9.05
CA MET A 19 13.40 3.01 -7.98
C MET A 19 14.82 3.16 -8.55
N PRO A 20 15.77 3.77 -7.85
CA PRO A 20 17.17 3.63 -8.23
C PRO A 20 17.62 2.18 -8.05
N VAL A 21 18.49 1.69 -8.94
CA VAL A 21 19.06 0.34 -8.83
C VAL A 21 19.91 0.28 -7.56
N LYS A 22 19.63 -0.72 -6.71
CA LYS A 22 20.44 -1.02 -5.53
C LYS A 22 20.77 -2.51 -5.48
N PRO A 23 21.92 -2.89 -4.88
CA PRO A 23 22.17 -4.28 -4.52
C PRO A 23 21.16 -4.74 -3.47
N HIS A 24 20.71 -5.99 -3.58
CA HIS A 24 19.81 -6.60 -2.59
C HIS A 24 20.41 -7.88 -2.03
N ARG A 25 20.04 -8.24 -0.80
CA ARG A 25 20.41 -9.54 -0.23
C ARG A 25 19.43 -10.61 -0.65
N CYS A 26 19.94 -11.78 -1.02
CA CYS A 26 19.10 -12.91 -1.34
C CYS A 26 18.34 -13.39 -0.09
N PRO A 27 17.00 -13.51 -0.12
CA PRO A 27 16.23 -13.97 1.03
C PRO A 27 16.42 -15.46 1.35
N ARG A 28 17.15 -16.20 0.52
CA ARG A 28 17.47 -17.63 0.74
C ARG A 28 18.86 -17.85 1.30
N CYS A 29 19.89 -17.26 0.69
CA CYS A 29 21.29 -17.51 1.06
C CYS A 29 22.07 -16.27 1.54
N GLY A 30 21.43 -15.10 1.62
CA GLY A 30 22.07 -13.87 2.11
C GLY A 30 23.04 -13.18 1.14
N ALA A 31 23.46 -13.85 0.07
CA ALA A 31 24.40 -13.29 -0.92
C ALA A 31 23.90 -11.97 -1.53
N GLU A 32 24.83 -11.04 -1.82
CA GLU A 32 24.52 -9.80 -2.53
C GLU A 32 24.17 -10.09 -3.99
N VAL A 33 23.05 -9.53 -4.45
CA VAL A 33 22.50 -9.75 -5.79
C VAL A 33 22.30 -8.41 -6.47
N ARG A 34 22.92 -8.26 -7.64
CA ARG A 34 22.75 -7.12 -8.54
C ARG A 34 22.09 -7.49 -9.87
N LYS A 35 22.10 -8.79 -10.23
CA LYS A 35 21.56 -9.27 -11.51
C LYS A 35 20.04 -9.21 -11.52
N ILE A 36 19.52 -8.45 -12.48
CA ILE A 36 18.09 -8.33 -12.76
C ILE A 36 17.68 -9.46 -13.70
N HIS A 37 16.56 -10.11 -13.40
CA HIS A 37 15.97 -11.16 -14.23
C HIS A 37 14.95 -10.60 -15.21
N ASP A 38 13.93 -9.90 -14.69
CA ASP A 38 12.86 -9.29 -15.47
C ASP A 38 12.35 -8.01 -14.80
N TYR A 39 11.63 -7.22 -15.59
CA TYR A 39 10.85 -6.08 -15.13
C TYR A 39 9.37 -6.42 -15.19
N ARG A 40 8.60 -5.94 -14.21
CA ARG A 40 7.14 -6.05 -14.19
C ARG A 40 6.51 -4.73 -13.81
N ILE A 41 5.40 -4.40 -14.45
CA ILE A 41 4.62 -3.21 -14.10
C ILE A 41 3.60 -3.59 -13.03
N GLN A 42 3.63 -2.90 -11.89
CA GLN A 42 2.61 -2.99 -10.84
C GLN A 42 1.76 -1.73 -10.88
N LYS A 43 0.46 -1.87 -11.10
CA LYS A 43 -0.51 -0.77 -10.97
C LYS A 43 -0.89 -0.60 -9.51
N ILE A 44 -0.74 0.61 -8.98
CA ILE A 44 -0.95 0.94 -7.58
C ILE A 44 -1.90 2.13 -7.53
N ARG A 45 -3.00 1.98 -6.80
CA ARG A 45 -3.93 3.10 -6.55
C ARG A 45 -3.38 3.95 -5.41
N HIS A 46 -3.30 5.25 -5.64
CA HIS A 46 -2.81 6.22 -4.66
C HIS A 46 -3.91 7.21 -4.28
N LEU A 47 -3.58 8.17 -3.41
CA LEU A 47 -4.45 9.28 -3.08
C LEU A 47 -4.78 10.12 -4.33
N LYS A 48 -5.93 10.79 -4.30
CA LYS A 48 -6.28 11.73 -5.36
C LYS A 48 -5.28 12.88 -5.38
N TRP A 49 -4.95 13.33 -6.58
CA TRP A 49 -4.16 14.53 -6.79
C TRP A 49 -5.01 15.51 -7.60
N PHE A 50 -5.25 16.71 -7.05
CA PHE A 50 -6.19 17.69 -7.62
C PHE A 50 -7.60 17.11 -7.85
N GLU A 51 -8.11 16.37 -6.86
CA GLU A 51 -9.39 15.62 -6.93
C GLU A 51 -9.49 14.55 -8.03
N ARG A 52 -8.41 14.29 -8.77
CA ARG A 52 -8.36 13.25 -9.80
C ARG A 52 -7.77 11.95 -9.22
N PRO A 53 -8.41 10.79 -9.45
CA PRO A 53 -7.84 9.49 -9.14
C PRO A 53 -6.41 9.35 -9.69
N THR A 54 -5.47 8.98 -8.82
CA THR A 54 -4.07 8.79 -9.21
C THR A 54 -3.71 7.31 -9.22
N VAL A 55 -3.08 6.86 -10.31
CA VAL A 55 -2.56 5.51 -10.47
C VAL A 55 -1.06 5.58 -10.71
N ILE A 56 -0.31 4.87 -9.87
CA ILE A 56 1.12 4.73 -10.00
C ILE A 56 1.42 3.43 -10.75
N PHE A 57 2.07 3.54 -11.89
CA PHE A 57 2.64 2.44 -12.66
C PHE A 57 4.09 2.25 -12.23
N TYR A 58 4.30 1.35 -11.28
CA TYR A 58 5.63 1.06 -10.77
C TYR A 58 6.32 -0.01 -11.61
N ARG A 59 7.44 0.35 -12.24
CA ARG A 59 8.31 -0.59 -12.96
C ARG A 59 9.19 -1.33 -11.96
N LYS A 60 8.65 -2.43 -11.41
CA LYS A 60 9.30 -3.27 -10.41
C LYS A 60 10.31 -4.22 -11.05
N ARG A 61 11.49 -4.35 -10.44
CA ARG A 61 12.50 -5.36 -10.82
C ARG A 61 12.29 -6.68 -10.07
N ARG A 62 12.64 -7.79 -10.70
CA ARG A 62 12.95 -9.05 -9.99
C ARG A 62 14.42 -9.38 -10.18
N TYR A 63 15.06 -9.76 -9.09
CA TYR A 63 16.45 -10.14 -9.04
C TYR A 63 16.56 -11.66 -9.09
N VAL A 64 17.69 -12.15 -9.62
CA VAL A 64 18.06 -13.57 -9.59
C VAL A 64 19.40 -13.75 -8.91
N CYS A 65 19.40 -14.48 -7.80
CA CYS A 65 20.62 -14.81 -7.08
C CYS A 65 21.50 -15.73 -7.94
N GLN A 66 22.75 -15.36 -8.16
CA GLN A 66 23.70 -16.21 -8.90
C GLN A 66 24.22 -17.39 -8.06
N ALA A 67 24.21 -17.29 -6.73
CA ALA A 67 24.69 -18.36 -5.85
C ALA A 67 23.67 -19.50 -5.66
N CYS A 68 22.37 -19.21 -5.56
CA CYS A 68 21.34 -20.22 -5.28
C CYS A 68 20.17 -20.25 -6.28
N GLY A 69 20.22 -19.45 -7.35
CA GLY A 69 19.18 -19.36 -8.38
C GLY A 69 17.86 -18.73 -7.93
N LYS A 70 17.71 -18.32 -6.66
CA LYS A 70 16.46 -17.77 -6.12
C LYS A 70 16.10 -16.47 -6.83
N ARG A 71 14.85 -16.40 -7.34
CA ARG A 71 14.25 -15.19 -7.88
C ARG A 71 13.40 -14.49 -6.82
N PHE A 72 13.60 -13.19 -6.65
CA PHE A 72 12.84 -12.39 -5.67
C PHE A 72 12.58 -10.99 -6.20
N ALA A 73 11.57 -10.33 -5.65
CA ALA A 73 11.16 -9.01 -6.12
C ALA A 73 11.96 -7.91 -5.41
N GLU A 74 12.15 -6.77 -6.08
CA GLU A 74 12.71 -5.56 -5.47
C GLU A 74 11.91 -5.19 -4.22
N GLU A 75 12.63 -4.72 -3.19
CA GLU A 75 12.03 -4.18 -1.99
C GLU A 75 11.33 -2.86 -2.31
N ASN A 76 10.05 -2.75 -1.96
CA ASN A 76 9.23 -1.58 -2.24
C ASN A 76 8.88 -0.86 -0.92
N PRO A 77 9.35 0.38 -0.70
CA PRO A 77 9.07 1.11 0.53
C PRO A 77 7.65 1.70 0.59
N PHE A 78 6.96 1.89 -0.54
CA PHE A 78 5.68 2.60 -0.64
C PHE A 78 4.46 1.67 -0.87
N VAL A 79 4.68 0.39 -1.20
CA VAL A 79 3.60 -0.62 -1.31
C VAL A 79 4.01 -1.92 -0.63
N GLU A 80 3.16 -2.39 0.26
CA GLU A 80 3.34 -3.69 0.90
C GLU A 80 3.09 -4.85 -0.06
N ARG A 81 3.64 -6.03 0.30
CA ARG A 81 3.47 -7.24 -0.49
C ARG A 81 1.97 -7.57 -0.66
N TYR A 82 1.58 -7.92 -1.88
CA TYR A 82 0.20 -8.25 -2.27
C TYR A 82 -0.82 -7.09 -2.20
N GLN A 83 -0.40 -5.87 -1.85
CA GLN A 83 -1.30 -4.73 -1.86
C GLN A 83 -1.40 -4.08 -3.24
N ARG A 84 -2.59 -3.56 -3.53
CA ARG A 84 -2.91 -2.77 -4.74
C ARG A 84 -3.02 -1.27 -4.46
N PHE A 85 -2.94 -0.89 -3.18
CA PHE A 85 -2.97 0.48 -2.71
C PHE A 85 -1.64 0.82 -2.06
N SER A 86 -1.20 2.06 -2.22
CA SER A 86 -0.03 2.59 -1.51
C SER A 86 -0.22 2.58 0.00
N LYS A 87 0.87 2.58 0.77
CA LYS A 87 0.84 2.69 2.23
C LYS A 87 0.11 3.95 2.68
N GLU A 88 0.40 5.08 2.04
CA GLU A 88 -0.18 6.39 2.35
C GLU A 88 -1.70 6.39 2.16
N TRP A 89 -2.19 5.75 1.08
CA TRP A 89 -3.63 5.57 0.87
C TRP A 89 -4.27 4.75 2.00
N ASN A 90 -3.66 3.62 2.41
CA ASN A 90 -4.21 2.81 3.50
C ASN A 90 -4.20 3.58 4.83
N GLN A 91 -3.12 4.33 5.13
CA GLN A 91 -3.04 5.17 6.32
C GLN A 91 -4.12 6.25 6.33
N ALA A 92 -4.30 6.95 5.22
CA ALA A 92 -5.31 8.01 5.11
C ALA A 92 -6.73 7.46 5.27
N VAL A 93 -7.05 6.29 4.69
CA VAL A 93 -8.35 5.65 4.90
C VAL A 93 -8.57 5.27 6.35
N ASN A 94 -7.56 4.69 7.01
CA ASN A 94 -7.66 4.28 8.41
C ASN A 94 -7.91 5.47 9.35
N VAL A 95 -7.19 6.58 9.16
CA VAL A 95 -7.39 7.79 9.97
C VAL A 95 -8.75 8.41 9.69
N ARG A 96 -9.12 8.56 8.42
CA ARG A 96 -10.39 9.21 8.06
C ARG A 96 -11.61 8.35 8.38
N SER A 97 -11.48 7.03 8.46
CA SER A 97 -12.60 6.16 8.87
C SER A 97 -13.03 6.36 10.31
N ILE A 98 -12.16 6.89 11.18
CA ILE A 98 -12.49 7.19 12.58
C ILE A 98 -13.43 8.40 12.67
N HIS A 99 -13.23 9.39 11.79
CA HIS A 99 -14.00 10.64 11.77
C HIS A 99 -15.09 10.68 10.70
N ALA A 100 -15.24 9.62 9.90
CA ALA A 100 -16.17 9.60 8.79
C ALA A 100 -17.61 9.46 9.29
N LYS A 101 -18.53 10.26 8.71
CA LYS A 101 -19.97 10.12 8.97
C LYS A 101 -20.52 8.78 8.48
N THR A 102 -20.08 8.33 7.29
CA THR A 102 -20.48 7.04 6.72
C THR A 102 -19.35 6.42 5.90
N PHE A 103 -19.29 5.09 5.84
CA PHE A 103 -18.36 4.38 4.97
C PHE A 103 -18.65 4.60 3.48
N LYS A 104 -19.90 4.94 3.11
CA LYS A 104 -20.29 5.22 1.72
C LYS A 104 -19.65 6.51 1.21
N ASP A 105 -19.73 7.58 2.00
CA ASP A 105 -19.10 8.85 1.66
C ASP A 105 -17.56 8.71 1.62
N LEU A 106 -16.98 8.03 2.61
CA LEU A 106 -15.55 7.77 2.63
C LEU A 106 -15.07 6.96 1.41
N ALA A 107 -15.83 5.93 1.03
CA ALA A 107 -15.55 5.14 -0.16
C ALA A 107 -15.57 5.98 -1.44
N PHE A 108 -16.54 6.90 -1.58
CA PHE A 108 -16.61 7.84 -2.68
C PHE A 108 -15.40 8.79 -2.71
N GLN A 109 -15.04 9.38 -1.57
CA GLN A 109 -13.90 10.30 -1.46
C GLN A 109 -12.58 9.63 -1.87
N PHE A 110 -12.35 8.38 -1.45
CA PHE A 110 -11.13 7.63 -1.74
C PHE A 110 -11.19 6.79 -3.04
N GLY A 111 -12.34 6.79 -3.73
CA GLY A 111 -12.58 6.02 -4.95
C GLY A 111 -12.54 4.49 -4.73
N ALA A 112 -12.83 3.99 -3.54
CA ALA A 112 -12.84 2.55 -3.25
C ALA A 112 -14.27 2.00 -3.13
N SER A 113 -14.41 0.68 -3.09
CA SER A 113 -15.68 0.08 -2.68
C SER A 113 -15.89 0.26 -1.18
N VAL A 114 -17.15 0.38 -0.75
CA VAL A 114 -17.53 0.43 0.67
C VAL A 114 -16.94 -0.76 1.43
N SER A 115 -17.02 -1.96 0.84
CA SER A 115 -16.44 -3.19 1.40
C SER A 115 -14.92 -3.11 1.61
N THR A 116 -14.19 -2.40 0.75
CA THR A 116 -12.74 -2.20 0.93
C THR A 116 -12.47 -1.32 2.13
N VAL A 117 -13.24 -0.24 2.29
CA VAL A 117 -13.12 0.69 3.43
C VAL A 117 -13.46 -0.01 4.74
N ILE A 118 -14.59 -0.74 4.80
CA ILE A 118 -15.00 -1.52 5.99
C ILE A 118 -13.89 -2.49 6.40
N ARG A 119 -13.36 -3.28 5.45
CA ARG A 119 -12.28 -4.24 5.74
C ARG A 119 -11.02 -3.56 6.30
N ARG A 120 -10.72 -2.33 5.88
CA ARG A 120 -9.58 -1.57 6.42
C ARG A 120 -9.85 -1.07 7.83
N PHE A 121 -11.04 -0.54 8.07
CA PHE A 121 -11.49 -0.14 9.39
C PHE A 121 -11.47 -1.32 10.37
N ASP A 122 -12.07 -2.47 10.02
CA ASP A 122 -12.11 -3.67 10.87
C ASP A 122 -10.72 -4.16 11.24
N ALA A 123 -9.76 -4.07 10.31
CA ALA A 123 -8.38 -4.48 10.57
C ALA A 123 -7.67 -3.57 11.60
N VAL A 124 -8.07 -2.30 11.69
CA VAL A 124 -7.59 -1.36 12.72
C VAL A 124 -8.34 -1.59 14.03
N ALA A 125 -9.67 -1.64 13.98
CA ALA A 125 -10.51 -1.87 15.17
C ALA A 125 -10.11 -3.15 15.91
N LYS A 126 -9.85 -4.24 15.18
CA LYS A 126 -9.37 -5.50 15.78
C LYS A 126 -8.02 -5.37 16.50
N LYS A 127 -7.13 -4.48 16.06
CA LYS A 127 -5.85 -4.25 16.74
C LYS A 127 -6.03 -3.43 18.02
N GLU A 128 -6.88 -2.42 17.99
CA GLU A 128 -7.17 -1.58 19.16
C GLU A 128 -7.97 -2.35 20.24
N LEU A 129 -8.86 -3.25 19.82
CA LEU A 129 -9.66 -4.07 20.74
C LEU A 129 -8.86 -5.16 21.47
N GLN A 130 -7.59 -5.42 21.11
CA GLN A 130 -6.76 -6.47 21.72
C GLN A 130 -6.23 -6.12 23.13
N GLY A 131 -6.84 -5.16 23.83
CA GLY A 131 -6.28 -4.54 25.04
C GLY A 131 -6.86 -4.95 26.41
N HIS A 132 -7.91 -5.77 26.51
CA HIS A 132 -8.55 -6.02 27.81
C HIS A 132 -8.85 -7.51 28.04
N PRO A 133 -7.89 -8.30 28.54
CA PRO A 133 -8.10 -9.71 28.85
C PRO A 133 -9.03 -9.93 30.06
N GLU A 134 -9.20 -8.92 30.92
CA GLU A 134 -10.07 -8.98 32.08
C GLU A 134 -11.11 -7.86 32.04
N LEU A 135 -12.36 -8.21 32.38
CA LEU A 135 -13.45 -7.25 32.52
C LEU A 135 -13.17 -6.31 33.71
N PRO A 136 -13.32 -4.99 33.54
CA PRO A 136 -13.19 -4.06 34.64
C PRO A 136 -14.27 -4.35 35.71
N LYS A 137 -13.91 -4.20 36.99
CA LYS A 137 -14.83 -4.43 38.12
C LYS A 137 -16.02 -3.47 38.15
N VAL A 138 -15.89 -2.32 37.50
CA VAL A 138 -16.92 -1.28 37.42
C VAL A 138 -16.90 -0.71 36.00
N ILE A 139 -18.07 -0.57 35.39
CA ILE A 139 -18.27 0.07 34.08
C ILE A 139 -19.19 1.26 34.30
N ALA A 140 -18.75 2.45 33.89
CA ALA A 140 -19.62 3.61 33.76
C ALA A 140 -20.08 3.68 32.29
N ILE A 141 -21.39 3.79 32.09
CA ILE A 141 -22.02 3.98 30.79
C ILE A 141 -22.55 5.41 30.77
N ASP A 142 -22.12 6.17 29.78
CA ASP A 142 -22.65 7.51 29.47
C ASP A 142 -23.42 7.43 28.14
N GLU A 143 -24.43 8.26 27.98
CA GLU A 143 -25.39 8.21 26.86
C GLU A 143 -24.89 8.90 25.58
#